data_AF-A0A1E2WWH8-F1
#
_entry.id   AF-A0A1E2WWH8-F1
#
_cell.length_a   1.000
_cell.length_b   1.000
_cell.length_c   1.000
_cell.angle_alpha   90.00
_cell.angle_beta   90.00
_cell.angle_gamma   90.00
#
_symmetry.space_group_name_H-M   'P 1'
#
loop_
_entity.id
_entity.type
_entity.pdbx_description
1 polymer ?
#
loop_
_entity_poly.entity_id
_entity_poly.type
_entity_poly.pdbx_seq_one_letter_code
_entity_poly.pdbx_strand_id
1 'polypeptide(L)'
;MNSSQVLDVKRVLAVLEEQVFQSTGRYLTEVEKVLIKGVWDSKDYKEMASDSGYNAYYLQQKVAPPLWTMLSGIIGDGVKVTKISLKSILLKLAKNDYLKEEASRLDNDSFVGNIRIYGELPKIKSFYGRKDEINYFKKQITLFKERCIVFTGVGGIGKTLLAARLVEEILFDSLNSIYECVIWKTINHSLSIDELVIDLNKNFDIDIEANENSFIDSISLLSKQLHLHRCLLVIDGFEKLLLTDDFEKRLQYEKFLLRLIEGKHQSCIIITSQLPLKEFASVTTKLPIRSFKLEGLDVNAGMQILQEKGLTGQECKRLIENYHGNPSSLEALADRINRFFEGSIKMFFKYQTTMIDPQLETMLHQQFGQVGLLSNLQRQIMIYLAEEMSENSTPIQFSKLIDNLKERVNLKLSVFELITAIEVLEQRSLIEIAGKSNKREASYSLQASIKKYILVDPLGLVHKIPDTIQTREVTLWATV
;
A
#
# COMPACT_ATOMS: atom_id res chain seq x y z
N MET A 1 4.60 -33.43 7.60
CA MET A 1 5.89 -33.53 8.31
C MET A 1 5.93 -32.46 9.40
N ASN A 2 6.38 -32.79 10.62
CA ASN A 2 6.38 -31.86 11.75
C ASN A 2 7.34 -30.69 11.51
N SER A 3 6.83 -29.46 11.54
CA SER A 3 7.57 -28.20 11.30
C SER A 3 8.69 -27.90 12.31
N SER A 4 8.81 -28.71 13.37
CA SER A 4 9.87 -28.63 14.38
C SER A 4 11.18 -29.31 13.95
N GLN A 5 11.21 -30.13 12.90
CA GLN A 5 12.43 -30.81 12.44
C GLN A 5 13.26 -30.02 11.42
N VAL A 6 12.82 -28.84 10.97
CA VAL A 6 13.47 -28.06 9.89
C VAL A 6 14.35 -26.91 10.41
N LEU A 7 14.29 -26.56 11.70
CA LEU A 7 15.00 -25.40 12.28
C LEU A 7 16.22 -25.83 13.11
N ASP A 8 17.43 -25.59 12.56
CA ASP A 8 18.72 -25.80 13.23
C ASP A 8 19.13 -24.56 14.06
N VAL A 9 19.61 -24.79 15.29
CA VAL A 9 20.15 -23.77 16.20
C VAL A 9 21.29 -22.96 15.57
N LYS A 10 22.08 -23.56 14.66
CA LYS A 10 23.14 -22.86 13.93
C LYS A 10 22.60 -21.74 13.06
N ARG A 11 21.47 -21.99 12.39
CA ARG A 11 20.81 -21.00 11.52
C ARG A 11 20.20 -19.87 12.33
N VAL A 12 19.54 -20.20 13.44
CA VAL A 12 18.98 -19.21 14.39
C VAL A 12 20.07 -18.28 14.90
N LEU A 13 21.24 -18.82 15.25
CA LEU A 13 22.37 -18.03 15.71
C LEU A 13 22.93 -17.10 14.64
N ALA A 14 23.06 -17.57 13.40
CA ALA A 14 23.57 -16.74 12.30
C ALA A 14 22.68 -15.51 12.06
N VAL A 15 21.36 -15.70 11.99
CA VAL A 15 20.39 -14.61 11.82
C VAL A 15 20.45 -13.63 12.99
N LEU A 16 20.54 -14.15 14.21
CA LEU A 16 20.65 -13.32 15.41
C LEU A 16 21.96 -12.52 15.45
N GLU A 17 23.09 -13.15 15.09
CA GLU A 17 24.39 -12.49 15.03
C GLU A 17 24.39 -11.33 14.04
N GLU A 18 23.77 -11.49 12.88
CA GLU A 18 23.63 -10.43 11.89
C GLU A 18 22.83 -9.24 12.46
N GLN A 19 21.68 -9.48 13.09
CA GLN A 19 20.87 -8.40 13.68
C GLN A 19 21.58 -7.69 14.84
N VAL A 20 22.31 -8.44 15.66
CA VAL A 20 23.12 -7.87 16.74
C VAL A 20 24.25 -7.02 16.17
N PHE A 21 24.93 -7.49 15.13
CA PHE A 21 25.99 -6.73 14.47
C PHE A 21 25.48 -5.45 13.83
N GLN A 22 24.36 -5.51 13.10
CA GLN A 22 23.75 -4.32 12.47
C GLN A 22 23.32 -3.27 13.51
N SER A 23 22.84 -3.70 14.68
CA SER A 23 22.35 -2.79 15.72
C SER A 23 23.44 -2.26 16.66
N THR A 24 24.51 -3.03 16.88
CA THR A 24 25.50 -2.75 17.93
C THR A 24 26.94 -2.60 17.43
N GLY A 25 27.22 -2.98 16.18
CA GLY A 25 28.56 -2.98 15.59
C GLY A 25 29.49 -4.09 16.10
N ARG A 26 29.02 -5.00 16.98
CA ARG A 26 29.80 -6.14 17.50
C ARG A 26 29.07 -7.46 17.29
N TYR A 27 29.84 -8.55 17.27
CA TYR A 27 29.29 -9.91 17.30
C TYR A 27 28.98 -10.38 18.74
N LEU A 28 28.18 -11.43 18.84
CA LEU A 28 27.96 -12.14 20.09
C LEU A 28 29.26 -12.80 20.53
N THR A 29 29.58 -12.67 21.82
CA THR A 29 30.71 -13.38 22.44
C THR A 29 30.38 -14.88 22.58
N GLU A 30 31.41 -15.72 22.72
CA GLU A 30 31.22 -17.16 22.87
C GLU A 30 30.37 -17.53 24.10
N VAL A 31 30.49 -16.77 25.18
CA VAL A 31 29.67 -16.93 26.39
C VAL A 31 28.21 -16.54 26.16
N GLU A 32 27.93 -15.49 25.39
CA GLU A 32 26.56 -15.11 25.00
C GLU A 32 25.93 -16.19 24.10
N LYS A 33 26.70 -16.77 23.17
CA LYS A 33 26.24 -17.90 22.32
C LYS A 33 25.89 -19.14 23.13
N VAL A 34 26.68 -19.46 24.16
CA VAL A 34 26.39 -20.56 25.09
C VAL A 34 25.02 -20.37 25.76
N LEU A 35 24.72 -19.15 26.24
CA LEU A 35 23.42 -18.85 26.83
C LEU A 35 22.27 -19.01 25.83
N ILE A 36 22.44 -18.53 24.60
CA ILE A 36 21.41 -18.62 23.55
C ILE A 36 21.15 -20.08 23.16
N LYS A 37 22.21 -20.88 22.94
CA LYS A 37 22.09 -22.32 22.67
C LYS A 37 21.42 -23.05 23.84
N GLY A 38 21.85 -22.76 25.06
CA GLY A 38 21.25 -23.34 26.25
C GLY A 38 19.76 -23.03 26.36
N VAL A 39 19.34 -21.81 26.05
CA VAL A 39 17.90 -21.45 26.01
C VAL A 39 17.17 -22.20 24.91
N TRP A 40 17.77 -22.32 23.72
CA TRP A 40 17.20 -23.08 22.61
C TRP A 40 16.95 -24.55 23.00
N ASP A 41 17.89 -25.16 23.71
CA ASP A 41 17.82 -26.54 24.19
C ASP A 41 16.97 -26.69 25.47
N SER A 42 16.31 -25.64 25.93
CA SER A 42 15.53 -25.61 27.19
C SER A 42 16.33 -25.91 28.47
N LYS A 43 17.65 -25.64 28.48
CA LYS A 43 18.53 -25.93 29.62
C LYS A 43 18.44 -24.89 30.74
N ASP A 44 18.71 -25.31 31.97
CA ASP A 44 18.92 -24.43 33.11
C ASP A 44 20.33 -23.80 33.13
N TYR A 45 20.61 -22.84 34.02
CA TYR A 45 21.95 -22.22 34.07
C TYR A 45 23.05 -23.15 34.61
N LYS A 46 22.69 -24.19 35.38
CA LYS A 46 23.63 -25.19 35.90
C LYS A 46 24.00 -26.18 34.80
N GLU A 47 23.03 -26.59 33.98
CA GLU A 47 23.24 -27.43 32.80
C GLU A 47 24.12 -26.71 31.77
N MET A 48 23.82 -25.43 31.48
CA MET A 48 24.66 -24.62 30.59
C MET A 48 26.10 -24.49 31.10
N ALA A 49 26.28 -24.31 32.41
CA ALA A 49 27.58 -24.23 33.05
C ALA A 49 28.37 -25.54 32.91
N SER A 50 27.70 -26.68 33.16
CA SER A 50 28.30 -28.01 33.03
C SER A 50 28.77 -28.30 31.60
N ASP A 51 27.99 -27.89 30.60
CA ASP A 51 28.29 -28.17 29.19
C ASP A 51 29.39 -27.27 28.60
N SER A 52 29.65 -26.12 29.22
CA SER A 52 30.54 -25.09 28.67
C SER A 52 31.80 -24.83 29.50
N GLY A 53 31.86 -25.37 30.73
CA GLY A 53 32.95 -25.11 31.67
C GLY A 53 32.87 -23.75 32.38
N TYR A 54 31.82 -22.95 32.13
CA TYR A 54 31.60 -21.68 32.84
C TYR A 54 30.93 -21.88 34.19
N ASN A 55 31.14 -20.95 35.11
CA ASN A 55 30.46 -20.97 36.40
C ASN A 55 28.97 -20.53 36.24
N ALA A 56 28.05 -21.29 36.84
CA ALA A 56 26.60 -21.00 36.75
C ALA A 56 26.22 -19.61 37.29
N TYR A 57 26.87 -19.15 38.37
CA TYR A 57 26.67 -17.81 38.92
C TYR A 57 27.16 -16.73 37.95
N TYR A 58 28.30 -16.96 37.30
CA TYR A 58 28.82 -16.03 36.28
C TYR A 58 27.86 -15.89 35.10
N LEU A 59 27.37 -17.02 34.56
CA LEU A 59 26.38 -17.03 33.48
C LEU A 59 25.09 -16.28 33.88
N GLN A 60 24.54 -16.59 35.06
CA GLN A 60 23.25 -16.05 35.51
C GLN A 60 23.33 -14.57 35.93
N GLN A 61 24.41 -14.14 36.59
CA GLN A 61 24.47 -12.83 37.25
C GLN A 61 25.28 -11.79 36.49
N LYS A 62 26.26 -12.22 35.67
CA LYS A 62 27.15 -11.29 34.96
C LYS A 62 26.84 -11.19 33.47
N VAL A 63 26.51 -12.31 32.84
CA VAL A 63 26.35 -12.37 31.38
C VAL A 63 24.90 -12.24 30.96
N ALA A 64 24.00 -13.01 31.57
CA ALA A 64 22.61 -13.08 31.15
C ALA A 64 21.85 -11.73 31.25
N PRO A 65 21.95 -10.94 32.34
CA PRO A 65 21.20 -9.69 32.46
C PRO A 65 21.51 -8.65 31.37
N PRO A 66 22.78 -8.29 31.07
CA PRO A 66 23.07 -7.35 29.98
C PRO A 66 22.69 -7.91 28.61
N LEU A 67 22.85 -9.21 28.39
CA LEU A 67 22.42 -9.87 27.14
C LEU A 67 20.91 -9.72 26.92
N TRP A 68 20.09 -9.99 27.94
CA TRP A 68 18.62 -9.84 27.85
C TRP A 68 18.18 -8.41 27.61
N THR A 69 18.81 -7.43 28.26
CA THR A 69 18.52 -6.01 28.02
C THR A 69 18.83 -5.62 26.58
N MET A 70 19.99 -6.04 26.06
CA MET A 70 20.38 -5.79 24.67
C MET A 70 19.39 -6.43 23.69
N LEU A 71 19.08 -7.72 23.87
CA LEU A 71 18.15 -8.43 22.99
C LEU A 71 16.73 -7.86 23.07
N SER A 72 16.31 -7.31 24.22
CA SER A 72 15.01 -6.63 24.33
C SER A 72 14.89 -5.42 23.39
N GLY A 73 15.98 -4.69 23.18
CA GLY A 73 16.02 -3.56 22.25
C GLY A 73 16.11 -3.96 20.78
N ILE A 74 16.68 -5.13 20.48
CA ILE A 74 16.96 -5.56 19.10
C ILE A 74 15.84 -6.45 18.55
N ILE A 75 15.46 -7.48 19.31
CA ILE A 75 14.53 -8.55 18.86
C ILE A 75 13.28 -8.66 19.73
N GLY A 76 13.12 -7.77 20.71
CA GLY A 76 12.01 -7.83 21.66
C GLY A 76 10.69 -7.31 21.11
N ASP A 77 10.67 -6.58 19.99
CA ASP A 77 9.48 -5.93 19.43
C ASP A 77 8.67 -5.14 20.49
N GLY A 78 9.37 -4.40 21.35
CA GLY A 78 8.78 -3.65 22.47
C GLY A 78 8.46 -4.48 23.72
N VAL A 79 8.74 -5.78 23.71
CA VAL A 79 8.60 -6.69 24.85
C VAL A 79 9.97 -7.01 25.45
N LYS A 80 10.03 -7.09 26.79
CA LYS A 80 11.24 -7.50 27.50
C LYS A 80 11.59 -8.97 27.20
N VAL A 81 12.76 -9.18 26.62
CA VAL A 81 13.35 -10.49 26.43
C VAL A 81 13.84 -11.02 27.77
N THR A 82 13.50 -12.27 28.06
CA THR A 82 13.95 -13.02 29.23
C THR A 82 14.36 -14.41 28.79
N LYS A 83 15.01 -15.17 29.67
CA LYS A 83 15.33 -16.58 29.39
C LYS A 83 14.12 -17.40 28.91
N ILE A 84 12.94 -17.15 29.49
CA ILE A 84 11.70 -17.88 29.20
C ILE A 84 11.12 -17.46 27.84
N SER A 85 11.11 -16.15 27.55
CA SER A 85 10.56 -15.63 26.29
C SER A 85 11.51 -15.74 25.11
N LEU A 86 12.82 -15.85 25.34
CA LEU A 86 13.80 -15.85 24.28
C LEU A 86 13.63 -17.03 23.32
N LYS A 87 13.34 -18.25 23.80
CA LYS A 87 13.15 -19.40 22.92
C LYS A 87 12.03 -19.19 21.91
N SER A 88 10.89 -18.64 22.33
CA SER A 88 9.77 -18.36 21.42
C SER A 88 10.09 -17.23 20.45
N ILE A 89 10.83 -16.22 20.87
CA ILE A 89 11.29 -15.12 20.02
C ILE A 89 12.30 -15.63 18.97
N LEU A 90 13.25 -16.48 19.36
CA LEU A 90 14.22 -17.09 18.44
C LEU A 90 13.55 -18.01 17.42
N LEU A 91 12.53 -18.77 17.84
CA LEU A 91 11.73 -19.59 16.92
C LEU A 91 10.99 -18.71 15.90
N LYS A 92 10.48 -17.54 16.31
CA LYS A 92 9.87 -16.57 15.38
C LYS A 92 10.91 -16.01 14.41
N LEU A 93 12.08 -15.58 14.90
CA LEU A 93 13.15 -15.05 14.06
C LEU A 93 13.61 -16.04 12.98
N ALA A 94 13.87 -17.28 13.38
CA ALA A 94 14.36 -18.29 12.45
C ALA A 94 13.29 -18.78 11.47
N LYS A 95 12.02 -18.80 11.87
CA LYS A 95 10.91 -19.01 10.93
C LYS A 95 10.78 -17.87 9.94
N ASN A 96 10.87 -16.62 10.39
CA ASN A 96 10.81 -15.45 9.50
C ASN A 96 11.94 -15.46 8.48
N ASP A 97 13.15 -15.87 8.88
CA ASP A 97 14.28 -16.03 7.98
C ASP A 97 14.06 -17.15 6.96
N TYR A 98 13.64 -18.33 7.42
CA TYR A 98 13.29 -19.46 6.54
C TYR A 98 12.20 -19.08 5.53
N LEU A 99 11.15 -18.39 5.98
CA LEU A 99 10.03 -17.98 5.15
C LEU A 99 10.36 -16.81 4.22
N LYS A 100 11.27 -15.89 4.59
CA LYS A 100 11.81 -14.89 3.65
C LYS A 100 12.61 -15.55 2.54
N GLU A 101 13.39 -16.57 2.87
CA GLU A 101 14.12 -17.37 1.89
C GLU A 101 13.15 -18.17 0.99
N GLU A 102 12.09 -18.74 1.55
CA GLU A 102 11.05 -19.46 0.82
C GLU A 102 10.20 -18.50 -0.05
N ALA A 103 9.87 -17.32 0.46
CA ALA A 103 9.18 -16.25 -0.27
C ALA A 103 10.00 -15.73 -1.46
N SER A 104 11.34 -15.69 -1.32
CA SER A 104 12.22 -15.31 -2.43
C SER A 104 12.21 -16.32 -3.58
N ARG A 105 11.84 -17.58 -3.30
CA ARG A 105 11.78 -18.73 -4.22
C ARG A 105 10.37 -19.00 -4.80
N LEU A 106 9.36 -18.19 -4.51
CA LEU A 106 7.98 -18.41 -4.96
C LEU A 106 7.87 -18.38 -6.49
N ASP A 107 7.47 -19.53 -7.06
CA ASP A 107 6.75 -19.71 -8.32
C ASP A 107 5.35 -20.31 -8.02
N ASN A 108 4.46 -20.25 -9.02
CA ASN A 108 2.97 -20.19 -9.02
C ASN A 108 2.11 -21.26 -8.29
N ASP A 109 2.63 -22.13 -7.42
CA ASP A 109 1.80 -23.09 -6.66
C ASP A 109 2.47 -23.51 -5.33
N SER A 110 2.82 -22.53 -4.51
CA SER A 110 3.66 -22.74 -3.33
C SER A 110 2.86 -22.71 -2.04
N PHE A 111 3.16 -23.67 -1.16
CA PHE A 111 2.69 -23.68 0.22
C PHE A 111 3.64 -22.83 1.08
N VAL A 112 3.09 -21.87 1.83
CA VAL A 112 3.79 -21.26 2.96
C VAL A 112 3.32 -21.98 4.22
N GLY A 113 4.08 -23.01 4.62
CA GLY A 113 3.63 -23.96 5.64
C GLY A 113 2.44 -24.79 5.15
N ASN A 114 1.23 -24.54 5.70
CA ASN A 114 -0.01 -25.23 5.32
C ASN A 114 -0.97 -24.32 4.51
N ILE A 115 -0.55 -23.08 4.20
CA ILE A 115 -1.40 -22.09 3.55
C ILE A 115 -1.20 -22.18 2.04
N ARG A 116 -2.30 -22.27 1.29
CA ARG A 116 -2.28 -22.25 -0.18
C ARG A 116 -2.19 -20.82 -0.67
N ILE A 117 -1.33 -20.55 -1.65
CA ILE A 117 -1.18 -19.24 -2.24
C ILE A 117 -1.52 -19.33 -3.73
N TYR A 118 -2.48 -18.51 -4.15
CA TYR A 118 -2.91 -18.39 -5.55
C TYR A 118 -2.51 -17.01 -6.08
N GLY A 119 -1.95 -16.98 -7.29
CA GLY A 119 -1.49 -15.75 -7.95
C GLY A 119 -0.11 -15.28 -7.50
N GLU A 120 0.37 -14.20 -8.12
CA GLU A 120 1.74 -13.70 -7.95
C GLU A 120 1.80 -12.63 -6.86
N LEU A 121 2.29 -13.01 -5.67
CA LEU A 121 2.54 -12.03 -4.60
C LEU A 121 3.73 -11.13 -4.98
N PRO A 122 3.61 -9.80 -4.83
CA PRO A 122 4.72 -8.89 -5.09
C PRO A 122 5.92 -9.19 -4.19
N LYS A 123 7.11 -9.36 -4.80
CA LYS A 123 8.37 -9.55 -4.05
C LYS A 123 8.78 -8.23 -3.38
N ILE A 124 8.80 -8.21 -2.06
CA ILE A 124 9.18 -7.04 -1.26
C ILE A 124 10.71 -6.99 -1.12
N LYS A 125 11.37 -6.12 -1.90
CA LYS A 125 12.82 -5.90 -1.80
C LYS A 125 13.18 -4.96 -0.63
N SER A 126 12.56 -3.80 -0.62
CA SER A 126 12.71 -2.77 0.42
C SER A 126 11.34 -2.30 0.88
N PHE A 127 11.21 -1.98 2.16
CA PHE A 127 9.98 -1.46 2.76
C PHE A 127 10.32 -0.39 3.79
N TYR A 128 9.85 0.84 3.56
CA TYR A 128 10.24 2.01 4.35
C TYR A 128 9.06 2.57 5.15
N GLY A 129 9.32 2.93 6.40
CA GLY A 129 8.30 3.47 7.28
C GLY A 129 7.09 2.54 7.43
N ARG A 130 5.91 3.14 7.58
CA ARG A 130 4.58 2.50 7.55
C ARG A 130 4.32 1.36 8.55
N LYS A 131 5.16 1.25 9.58
CA LYS A 131 5.02 0.23 10.63
C LYS A 131 3.71 0.43 11.41
N ASP A 132 3.32 1.67 11.64
CA ASP A 132 2.09 1.98 12.38
C ASP A 132 0.85 1.61 11.58
N GLU A 133 0.82 1.89 10.27
CA GLU A 133 -0.24 1.48 9.35
C GLU A 133 -0.35 -0.05 9.31
N ILE A 134 0.78 -0.76 9.13
CA ILE A 134 0.81 -2.22 9.14
C ILE A 134 0.23 -2.77 10.45
N ASN A 135 0.70 -2.27 11.60
CA ASN A 135 0.22 -2.70 12.90
C ASN A 135 -1.27 -2.39 13.10
N TYR A 136 -1.73 -1.23 12.63
CA TYR A 136 -3.13 -0.83 12.68
C TYR A 136 -4.01 -1.78 11.87
N PHE A 137 -3.70 -2.02 10.60
CA PHE A 137 -4.51 -2.88 9.73
C PHE A 137 -4.44 -4.35 10.11
N LYS A 138 -3.28 -4.81 10.60
CA LYS A 138 -3.16 -6.14 11.17
C LYS A 138 -4.15 -6.33 12.32
N LYS A 139 -4.27 -5.36 13.24
CA LYS A 139 -5.28 -5.38 14.31
C LYS A 139 -6.71 -5.31 13.76
N GLN A 140 -6.98 -4.49 12.75
CA GLN A 140 -8.31 -4.40 12.11
C GLN A 140 -8.76 -5.76 11.58
N ILE A 141 -7.89 -6.47 10.87
CA ILE A 141 -8.20 -7.78 10.28
C ILE A 141 -8.28 -8.87 11.36
N THR A 142 -7.29 -8.93 12.25
CA THR A 142 -7.15 -10.08 13.17
C THR A 142 -8.02 -9.97 14.42
N LEU A 143 -8.15 -8.78 15.02
CA LEU A 143 -8.86 -8.55 16.27
C LEU A 143 -10.28 -8.04 16.04
N PHE A 144 -10.43 -7.00 15.21
CA PHE A 144 -11.74 -6.38 14.95
C PHE A 144 -12.53 -7.11 13.86
N LYS A 145 -11.91 -8.08 13.18
CA LYS A 145 -12.52 -8.92 12.15
C LYS A 145 -13.15 -8.09 11.02
N GLU A 146 -12.49 -6.99 10.66
CA GLU A 146 -12.84 -6.22 9.47
C GLU A 146 -12.79 -7.14 8.23
N ARG A 147 -13.89 -7.19 7.46
CA ARG A 147 -14.00 -8.09 6.31
C ARG A 147 -13.44 -7.48 5.04
N CYS A 148 -13.39 -6.15 4.95
CA CYS A 148 -12.87 -5.46 3.80
C CYS A 148 -11.97 -4.31 4.23
N ILE A 149 -10.72 -4.31 3.76
CA ILE A 149 -9.79 -3.19 3.88
C ILE A 149 -9.58 -2.60 2.50
N VAL A 150 -9.79 -1.30 2.35
CA VAL A 150 -9.62 -0.60 1.07
C VAL A 150 -8.51 0.43 1.21
N PHE A 151 -7.44 0.27 0.43
CA PHE A 151 -6.36 1.23 0.32
C PHE A 151 -6.54 2.08 -0.93
N THR A 152 -6.73 3.39 -0.75
CA THR A 152 -6.83 4.37 -1.83
C THR A 152 -5.61 5.30 -1.84
N GLY A 153 -5.34 6.00 -2.95
CA GLY A 153 -4.25 6.99 -3.01
C GLY A 153 -3.60 7.10 -4.39
N VAL A 154 -2.72 8.08 -4.55
CA VAL A 154 -2.05 8.41 -5.83
C VAL A 154 -1.23 7.23 -6.39
N GLY A 155 -1.01 7.20 -7.71
CA GLY A 155 -0.04 6.29 -8.33
C GLY A 155 1.35 6.39 -7.68
N GLY A 156 2.07 5.28 -7.58
CA GLY A 156 3.41 5.27 -6.96
C GLY A 156 3.46 5.32 -5.43
N ILE A 157 2.34 5.63 -4.75
CA ILE A 157 2.33 5.84 -3.29
C ILE A 157 2.60 4.57 -2.48
N GLY A 158 2.59 3.37 -3.08
CA GLY A 158 2.92 2.11 -2.41
C GLY A 158 1.74 1.33 -1.80
N LYS A 159 0.53 1.44 -2.36
CA LYS A 159 -0.67 0.68 -1.93
C LYS A 159 -0.47 -0.84 -2.06
N THR A 160 -0.04 -1.28 -3.23
CA THR A 160 0.28 -2.68 -3.55
C THR A 160 1.32 -3.24 -2.59
N LEU A 161 2.38 -2.47 -2.32
CA LEU A 161 3.44 -2.88 -1.40
C LEU A 161 2.96 -2.95 0.05
N LEU A 162 2.10 -2.03 0.49
CA LEU A 162 1.48 -2.07 1.82
C LEU A 162 0.58 -3.31 1.96
N ALA A 163 -0.24 -3.62 0.95
CA ALA A 163 -1.07 -4.82 0.94
C ALA A 163 -0.23 -6.10 0.99
N ALA A 164 0.82 -6.20 0.17
CA ALA A 164 1.74 -7.33 0.18
C ALA A 164 2.41 -7.52 1.56
N ARG A 165 2.91 -6.42 2.15
CA ARG A 165 3.55 -6.46 3.47
C ARG A 165 2.56 -6.82 4.57
N LEU A 166 1.32 -6.35 4.48
CA LEU A 166 0.26 -6.70 5.44
C LEU A 166 -0.10 -8.19 5.34
N VAL A 167 -0.23 -8.73 4.14
CA VAL A 167 -0.43 -10.16 3.90
C VAL A 167 0.70 -10.96 4.53
N GLU A 168 1.95 -10.63 4.19
CA GLU A 168 3.14 -11.23 4.81
C GLU A 168 3.06 -11.23 6.34
N GLU A 169 2.80 -10.08 6.97
CA GLU A 169 2.74 -9.94 8.43
C GLU A 169 1.59 -10.71 9.09
N ILE A 170 0.49 -10.95 8.37
CA ILE A 170 -0.63 -11.79 8.83
C ILE A 170 -0.25 -13.26 8.72
N LEU A 171 0.38 -13.67 7.62
CA LEU A 171 0.82 -15.06 7.42
C LEU A 171 1.94 -15.44 8.40
N PHE A 172 2.87 -14.52 8.67
CA PHE A 172 4.03 -14.74 9.53
C PHE A 172 3.71 -14.67 11.03
N ASP A 173 2.49 -14.24 11.42
CA ASP A 173 2.03 -14.32 12.81
C ASP A 173 1.66 -15.76 13.21
N SER A 174 2.71 -16.56 13.38
CA SER A 174 2.75 -18.02 13.42
C SER A 174 2.07 -18.72 14.63
N LEU A 175 1.28 -18.02 15.42
CA LEU A 175 0.45 -18.64 16.47
C LEU A 175 -1.04 -18.71 16.10
N ASN A 176 -1.49 -17.97 15.09
CA ASN A 176 -2.92 -17.80 14.78
C ASN A 176 -3.19 -17.54 13.29
N SER A 177 -2.47 -18.13 12.32
CA SER A 177 -2.87 -17.91 10.92
C SER A 177 -4.29 -18.47 10.72
N ILE A 178 -5.26 -17.55 10.69
CA ILE A 178 -6.69 -17.84 10.59
C ILE A 178 -7.12 -18.09 9.15
N TYR A 179 -6.18 -18.08 8.21
CA TYR A 179 -6.46 -18.25 6.79
C TYR A 179 -5.85 -19.55 6.28
N GLU A 180 -6.64 -20.27 5.50
CA GLU A 180 -6.27 -21.48 4.77
C GLU A 180 -5.67 -21.15 3.41
N CYS A 181 -6.09 -20.01 2.84
CA CYS A 181 -5.71 -19.61 1.50
C CYS A 181 -5.44 -18.11 1.39
N VAL A 182 -4.49 -17.73 0.54
CA VAL A 182 -4.29 -16.36 0.06
C VAL A 182 -4.52 -16.35 -1.43
N ILE A 183 -5.35 -15.43 -1.91
CA ILE A 183 -5.60 -15.26 -3.35
C ILE A 183 -5.17 -13.84 -3.68
N TRP A 184 -4.14 -13.70 -4.51
CA TRP A 184 -3.69 -12.40 -4.99
C TRP A 184 -4.10 -12.22 -6.46
N LYS A 185 -5.00 -11.28 -6.73
CA LYS A 185 -5.46 -10.98 -8.07
C LYS A 185 -5.15 -9.54 -8.45
N THR A 186 -4.23 -9.38 -9.40
CA THR A 186 -3.95 -8.08 -10.02
C THR A 186 -4.90 -7.86 -11.20
N ILE A 187 -5.58 -6.72 -11.21
CA ILE A 187 -6.48 -6.34 -12.29
C ILE A 187 -5.67 -5.75 -13.44
N ASN A 188 -5.96 -6.22 -14.66
CA ASN A 188 -5.44 -5.67 -15.91
C ASN A 188 -6.57 -4.95 -16.67
N HIS A 189 -6.20 -4.03 -17.57
CA HIS A 189 -7.15 -3.15 -18.27
C HIS A 189 -8.19 -3.86 -19.15
N SER A 190 -8.02 -5.15 -19.43
CA SER A 190 -8.91 -5.95 -20.26
C SER A 190 -9.94 -6.79 -19.50
N LEU A 191 -9.80 -6.91 -18.18
CA LEU A 191 -10.59 -7.87 -17.40
C LEU A 191 -11.98 -7.31 -17.08
N SER A 192 -13.05 -8.03 -17.42
CA SER A 192 -14.40 -7.69 -16.97
C SER A 192 -14.68 -8.19 -15.54
N ILE A 193 -15.76 -7.73 -14.92
CA ILE A 193 -16.17 -8.24 -13.59
C ILE A 193 -16.59 -9.70 -13.65
N ASP A 194 -17.24 -10.11 -14.73
CA ASP A 194 -17.66 -11.50 -14.95
C ASP A 194 -16.43 -12.40 -15.04
N GLU A 195 -15.43 -11.98 -15.81
CA GLU A 195 -14.14 -12.67 -15.93
C GLU A 195 -13.39 -12.74 -14.60
N LEU A 196 -13.42 -11.66 -13.80
CA LEU A 196 -12.85 -11.67 -12.46
C LEU A 196 -13.53 -12.71 -11.57
N VAL A 197 -14.86 -12.76 -11.55
CA VAL A 197 -15.59 -13.71 -10.72
C VAL A 197 -15.32 -15.14 -11.16
N ILE A 198 -15.30 -15.40 -12.48
CA ILE A 198 -14.97 -16.73 -13.03
C ILE A 198 -13.55 -17.13 -12.61
N ASP A 199 -12.58 -16.25 -12.80
CA ASP A 199 -11.18 -16.49 -12.44
C ASP A 199 -10.99 -16.73 -10.94
N LEU A 200 -11.69 -15.97 -10.08
CA LEU A 200 -11.65 -16.18 -8.64
C LEU A 200 -12.21 -17.55 -8.23
N ASN A 201 -13.28 -18.02 -8.89
CA ASN A 201 -13.86 -19.33 -8.63
C ASN A 201 -12.95 -20.49 -9.10
N LYS A 202 -12.18 -20.31 -10.18
CA LYS A 202 -11.23 -21.33 -10.67
C LYS A 202 -10.16 -21.69 -9.64
N ASN A 203 -9.80 -20.77 -8.73
CA ASN A 203 -8.87 -21.07 -7.63
C ASN A 203 -9.38 -22.12 -6.64
N PHE A 204 -10.67 -22.46 -6.70
CA PHE A 204 -11.32 -23.49 -5.88
C PHE A 204 -11.66 -24.76 -6.68
N ASP A 205 -11.02 -24.97 -7.84
CA ASP A 205 -11.28 -26.08 -8.77
C ASP A 205 -12.74 -26.12 -9.27
N ILE A 206 -13.36 -24.94 -9.39
CA ILE A 206 -14.71 -24.77 -9.91
C ILE A 206 -14.64 -24.19 -11.32
N ASP A 207 -14.95 -25.04 -12.28
CA ASP A 207 -15.16 -24.60 -13.65
C ASP A 207 -16.57 -24.04 -13.81
N ILE A 208 -16.66 -22.72 -13.96
CA ILE A 208 -17.88 -22.03 -14.37
C ILE A 208 -17.84 -21.92 -15.88
N GLU A 209 -18.69 -22.68 -16.57
CA GLU A 209 -18.92 -22.47 -18.00
C GLU A 209 -19.65 -21.13 -18.20
N ALA A 210 -19.06 -20.24 -19.00
CA ALA A 210 -19.50 -18.85 -19.17
C ALA A 210 -20.94 -18.69 -19.73
N ASN A 211 -21.55 -19.77 -20.23
CA ASN A 211 -22.87 -19.76 -20.86
C ASN A 211 -23.99 -20.40 -20.01
N GLU A 212 -23.68 -21.05 -18.89
CA GLU A 212 -24.69 -21.77 -18.09
C GLU A 212 -25.16 -21.01 -16.85
N ASN A 213 -24.30 -20.19 -16.24
CA ASN A 213 -24.60 -19.49 -14.98
C ASN A 213 -24.77 -17.99 -15.17
N SER A 214 -25.77 -17.39 -14.51
CA SER A 214 -25.87 -15.93 -14.46
C SER A 214 -24.75 -15.32 -13.61
N PHE A 215 -24.41 -14.05 -13.84
CA PHE A 215 -23.42 -13.33 -13.03
C PHE A 215 -23.69 -13.42 -11.52
N ILE A 216 -24.97 -13.34 -11.13
CA ILE A 216 -25.40 -13.44 -9.73
C ILE A 216 -25.15 -14.83 -9.16
N ASP A 217 -25.34 -15.88 -9.96
CA ASP A 217 -25.05 -17.26 -9.55
C ASP A 217 -23.56 -17.46 -9.34
N SER A 218 -22.74 -16.94 -10.25
CA SER A 218 -21.27 -16.97 -10.15
C SER A 218 -20.74 -16.23 -8.91
N ILE A 219 -21.32 -15.07 -8.56
CA ILE A 219 -21.00 -14.38 -7.29
C ILE A 219 -21.46 -15.19 -6.08
N SER A 220 -22.64 -15.81 -6.15
CA SER A 220 -23.18 -16.62 -5.05
C SER A 220 -22.30 -17.84 -4.78
N LEU A 221 -21.75 -18.45 -5.84
CA LEU A 221 -20.81 -19.54 -5.74
C LEU A 221 -19.49 -19.09 -5.10
N LEU A 222 -18.95 -17.94 -5.52
CA LEU A 222 -17.76 -17.36 -4.90
C LEU A 222 -17.98 -17.08 -3.41
N SER A 223 -19.12 -16.48 -3.06
CA SER A 223 -19.48 -16.22 -1.66
C SER A 223 -19.57 -17.51 -0.84
N LYS A 224 -20.07 -18.60 -1.43
CA LYS A 224 -20.08 -19.92 -0.79
C LYS A 224 -18.66 -20.44 -0.57
N GLN A 225 -17.75 -20.27 -1.52
CA GLN A 225 -16.34 -20.66 -1.35
C GLN A 225 -15.66 -19.86 -0.26
N LEU A 226 -15.87 -18.55 -0.21
CA LEU A 226 -15.34 -17.70 0.87
C LEU A 226 -15.92 -18.05 2.24
N HIS A 227 -17.09 -18.69 2.30
CA HIS A 227 -17.67 -19.23 3.53
C HIS A 227 -17.07 -20.58 3.94
N LEU A 228 -16.80 -21.45 2.98
CA LEU A 228 -16.19 -22.77 3.22
C LEU A 228 -14.69 -22.67 3.54
N HIS A 229 -14.00 -21.73 2.91
CA HIS A 229 -12.56 -21.51 3.03
C HIS A 229 -12.28 -20.16 3.65
N ARG A 230 -11.40 -20.15 4.66
CA ARG A 230 -10.95 -18.89 5.27
C ARG A 230 -9.86 -18.30 4.39
N CYS A 231 -10.18 -17.31 3.58
CA CYS A 231 -9.25 -16.75 2.61
C CYS A 231 -8.91 -15.28 2.88
N LEU A 232 -7.67 -14.93 2.60
CA LEU A 232 -7.22 -13.55 2.47
C LEU A 232 -7.14 -13.21 0.98
N LEU A 233 -8.17 -12.53 0.48
CA LEU A 233 -8.30 -12.18 -0.94
C LEU A 233 -7.78 -10.76 -1.16
N VAL A 234 -6.76 -10.60 -2.01
CA VAL A 234 -6.27 -9.30 -2.44
C VAL A 234 -6.69 -9.02 -3.87
N ILE A 235 -7.34 -7.88 -4.09
CA ILE A 235 -7.65 -7.36 -5.43
C ILE A 235 -6.83 -6.08 -5.64
N ASP A 236 -5.78 -6.18 -6.44
CA ASP A 236 -4.82 -5.09 -6.67
C ASP A 236 -5.13 -4.30 -7.95
N GLY A 237 -5.27 -2.98 -7.83
CA GLY A 237 -5.54 -2.07 -8.95
C GLY A 237 -7.01 -2.05 -9.39
N PHE A 238 -7.94 -2.08 -8.43
CA PHE A 238 -9.39 -2.17 -8.68
C PHE A 238 -9.93 -1.00 -9.50
N GLU A 239 -9.27 0.16 -9.50
CA GLU A 239 -9.68 1.31 -10.31
C GLU A 239 -9.88 0.95 -11.78
N LYS A 240 -9.14 -0.04 -12.29
CA LYS A 240 -9.17 -0.48 -13.69
C LYS A 240 -10.51 -1.09 -14.11
N LEU A 241 -11.28 -1.62 -13.15
CA LEU A 241 -12.61 -2.14 -13.37
C LEU A 241 -13.67 -1.04 -13.41
N LEU A 242 -13.47 0.03 -12.62
CA LEU A 242 -14.40 1.16 -12.54
C LEU A 242 -14.42 2.02 -13.81
N LEU A 243 -13.53 1.73 -14.76
CA LEU A 243 -13.29 2.47 -15.98
C LEU A 243 -14.35 2.19 -17.07
N THR A 244 -15.63 2.28 -16.72
CA THR A 244 -16.75 2.10 -17.66
C THR A 244 -17.80 3.20 -17.50
N ASP A 245 -18.31 3.68 -18.64
CA ASP A 245 -19.47 4.58 -18.70
C ASP A 245 -20.81 3.84 -18.73
N ASP A 246 -20.76 2.51 -18.75
CA ASP A 246 -21.91 1.63 -18.72
C ASP A 246 -22.49 1.54 -17.30
N PHE A 247 -23.73 2.01 -17.14
CA PHE A 247 -24.46 1.98 -15.87
C PHE A 247 -24.72 0.56 -15.38
N GLU A 248 -25.00 -0.40 -16.27
CA GLU A 248 -25.26 -1.78 -15.88
C GLU A 248 -24.02 -2.43 -15.30
N LYS A 249 -22.86 -2.20 -15.92
CA LYS A 249 -21.57 -2.67 -15.39
C LYS A 249 -21.25 -2.04 -14.04
N ARG A 250 -21.52 -0.75 -13.84
CA ARG A 250 -21.39 -0.08 -12.53
C ARG A 250 -22.24 -0.78 -11.45
N LEU A 251 -23.48 -1.11 -11.78
CA LEU A 251 -24.37 -1.83 -10.87
C LEU A 251 -23.86 -3.26 -10.59
N GLN A 252 -23.26 -3.93 -11.58
CA GLN A 252 -22.64 -5.25 -11.38
C GLN A 252 -21.44 -5.17 -10.40
N TYR A 253 -20.58 -4.16 -10.51
CA TYR A 253 -19.48 -3.94 -9.56
C TYR A 253 -19.98 -3.71 -8.13
N GLU A 254 -20.99 -2.87 -7.97
CA GLU A 254 -21.60 -2.62 -6.67
C GLU A 254 -22.16 -3.91 -6.06
N LYS A 255 -22.90 -4.69 -6.86
CA LYS A 255 -23.45 -6.00 -6.44
C LYS A 255 -22.35 -6.99 -6.05
N PHE A 256 -21.27 -7.06 -6.82
CA PHE A 256 -20.11 -7.90 -6.51
C PHE A 256 -19.51 -7.53 -5.15
N LEU A 257 -19.20 -6.25 -4.94
CA LEU A 257 -18.61 -5.77 -3.68
C LEU A 257 -19.54 -5.97 -2.49
N LEU A 258 -20.83 -5.63 -2.62
CA LEU A 258 -21.82 -5.83 -1.56
C LEU A 258 -21.95 -7.30 -1.17
N ARG A 259 -22.12 -8.20 -2.16
CA ARG A 259 -22.26 -9.65 -1.90
C ARG A 259 -21.04 -10.24 -1.18
N LEU A 260 -19.84 -9.82 -1.58
CA LEU A 260 -18.60 -10.24 -0.95
C LEU A 260 -18.46 -9.76 0.50
N ILE A 261 -19.11 -8.66 0.89
CA ILE A 261 -18.95 -8.08 2.22
C ILE A 261 -20.12 -8.42 3.14
N GLU A 262 -21.33 -8.55 2.60
CA GLU A 262 -22.53 -8.97 3.35
C GLU A 262 -22.47 -10.44 3.76
N GLY A 263 -21.69 -11.25 3.05
CA GLY A 263 -21.45 -12.65 3.37
C GLY A 263 -21.02 -12.88 4.82
N LYS A 264 -21.63 -13.87 5.48
CA LYS A 264 -21.22 -14.32 6.82
C LYS A 264 -20.05 -15.30 6.70
N HIS A 265 -18.87 -14.80 6.39
CA HIS A 265 -17.66 -15.60 6.31
C HIS A 265 -16.50 -14.99 7.10
N GLN A 266 -15.47 -15.82 7.35
CA GLN A 266 -14.25 -15.42 8.07
C GLN A 266 -13.14 -14.95 7.13
N SER A 267 -13.39 -14.95 5.82
CA SER A 267 -12.50 -14.39 4.81
C SER A 267 -12.40 -12.87 4.93
N CYS A 268 -11.23 -12.33 4.60
CA CYS A 268 -10.96 -10.89 4.54
C CYS A 268 -10.52 -10.50 3.13
N ILE A 269 -10.99 -9.35 2.67
CA ILE A 269 -10.74 -8.82 1.34
C ILE A 269 -9.91 -7.54 1.49
N ILE A 270 -8.81 -7.45 0.77
CA ILE A 270 -7.97 -6.26 0.68
C ILE A 270 -8.06 -5.74 -0.75
N ILE A 271 -8.50 -4.50 -0.91
CA ILE A 271 -8.64 -3.85 -2.22
C ILE A 271 -7.65 -2.70 -2.29
N THR A 272 -6.85 -2.63 -3.34
CA THR A 272 -6.08 -1.42 -3.66
C THR A 272 -6.75 -0.69 -4.82
N SER A 273 -6.84 0.63 -4.72
CA SER A 273 -7.41 1.45 -5.79
C SER A 273 -6.74 2.81 -5.87
N GLN A 274 -6.59 3.38 -7.07
CA GLN A 274 -6.24 4.80 -7.20
C GLN A 274 -7.43 5.73 -6.93
N LEU A 275 -8.65 5.22 -7.13
CA LEU A 275 -9.90 5.95 -6.98
C LEU A 275 -10.61 5.54 -5.68
N PRO A 276 -11.25 6.49 -4.98
CA PRO A 276 -12.16 6.15 -3.88
C PRO A 276 -13.33 5.31 -4.41
N LEU A 277 -13.66 4.25 -3.67
CA LEU A 277 -14.80 3.37 -3.97
C LEU A 277 -16.05 3.96 -3.34
N LYS A 278 -16.79 4.77 -4.11
CA LYS A 278 -17.98 5.50 -3.65
C LYS A 278 -19.09 4.56 -3.20
N GLU A 279 -19.12 3.35 -3.75
CA GLU A 279 -20.01 2.25 -3.40
C GLU A 279 -19.96 1.93 -1.89
N PHE A 280 -18.81 2.19 -1.24
CA PHE A 280 -18.67 1.99 0.19
C PHE A 280 -19.13 3.18 1.05
N ALA A 281 -19.25 4.39 0.49
CA ALA A 281 -19.61 5.57 1.27
C ALA A 281 -20.99 5.45 1.95
N SER A 282 -21.94 4.75 1.32
CA SER A 282 -23.29 4.51 1.83
C SER A 282 -23.36 3.36 2.84
N VAL A 283 -22.33 2.52 2.89
CA VAL A 283 -22.36 1.16 3.47
C VAL A 283 -21.43 1.00 4.68
N THR A 284 -20.41 1.87 4.80
CA THR A 284 -19.37 1.82 5.84
C THR A 284 -19.89 1.97 7.28
N THR A 285 -21.13 2.42 7.50
CA THR A 285 -21.70 2.53 8.85
C THR A 285 -22.34 1.23 9.36
N LYS A 286 -22.62 0.27 8.47
CA LYS A 286 -23.32 -0.98 8.82
C LYS A 286 -22.49 -2.24 8.56
N LEU A 287 -21.51 -2.17 7.66
CA LEU A 287 -20.66 -3.30 7.31
C LEU A 287 -19.23 -3.13 7.83
N PRO A 288 -18.53 -4.24 8.14
CA PRO A 288 -17.13 -4.23 8.58
C PRO A 288 -16.19 -3.93 7.41
N ILE A 289 -16.18 -2.66 6.99
CA ILE A 289 -15.37 -2.11 5.91
C ILE A 289 -14.53 -0.95 6.46
N ARG A 290 -13.21 -1.02 6.25
CA ARG A 290 -12.28 0.05 6.57
C ARG A 290 -11.64 0.59 5.29
N SER A 291 -12.04 1.80 4.90
CA SER A 291 -11.35 2.57 3.85
C SER A 291 -10.25 3.44 4.45
N PHE A 292 -9.10 3.50 3.78
CA PHE A 292 -7.95 4.29 4.16
C PHE A 292 -7.26 4.88 2.94
N LYS A 293 -7.19 6.22 2.90
CA LYS A 293 -6.42 6.96 1.92
C LYS A 293 -4.96 6.99 2.37
N LEU A 294 -4.10 6.35 1.59
CA LEU A 294 -2.69 6.24 1.84
C LEU A 294 -1.98 7.51 1.38
N GLU A 295 -1.32 8.16 2.34
CA GLU A 295 -0.55 9.38 2.13
C GLU A 295 0.94 9.07 1.89
N GLY A 296 1.68 10.14 1.57
CA GLY A 296 3.14 10.14 1.42
C GLY A 296 3.89 9.57 2.61
N LEU A 297 5.09 9.06 2.38
CA LEU A 297 6.01 8.72 3.44
C LEU A 297 6.41 9.96 4.25
N ASP A 298 6.65 9.75 5.54
CA ASP A 298 7.26 10.77 6.37
C ASP A 298 8.69 11.09 5.92
N VAL A 299 9.23 12.20 6.44
CA VAL A 299 10.57 12.68 6.09
C VAL A 299 11.65 11.64 6.41
N ASN A 300 11.53 10.86 7.48
CA ASN A 300 12.55 9.89 7.86
C ASN A 300 12.59 8.71 6.88
N ALA A 301 11.42 8.15 6.55
CA ALA A 301 11.29 7.09 5.57
C ALA A 301 11.70 7.55 4.16
N GLY A 302 11.32 8.77 3.77
CA GLY A 302 11.77 9.38 2.51
C GLY A 302 13.30 9.56 2.47
N MET A 303 13.92 9.95 3.58
CA MET A 303 15.38 10.06 3.68
C MET A 303 16.06 8.70 3.51
N GLN A 304 15.49 7.62 4.04
CA GLN A 304 16.03 6.27 3.87
C GLN A 304 16.10 5.87 2.39
N ILE A 305 15.01 6.10 1.64
CA ILE A 305 14.97 5.84 0.18
C ILE A 305 16.09 6.60 -0.54
N LEU A 306 16.21 7.90 -0.27
CA LEU A 306 17.22 8.73 -0.93
C LEU A 306 18.65 8.32 -0.56
N GLN A 307 18.89 7.97 0.71
CA GLN A 307 20.19 7.51 1.19
C GLN A 307 20.63 6.18 0.57
N GLU A 308 19.73 5.21 0.46
CA GLU A 308 20.01 3.93 -0.23
C GLU A 308 20.36 4.15 -1.71
N LYS A 309 19.81 5.20 -2.32
CA LYS A 309 20.13 5.64 -3.68
C LYS A 309 21.37 6.56 -3.75
N GLY A 310 22.12 6.74 -2.66
CA GLY A 310 23.34 7.54 -2.63
C GLY A 310 23.15 9.05 -2.52
N LEU A 311 21.91 9.52 -2.30
CA LEU A 311 21.60 10.94 -2.12
C LEU A 311 21.54 11.30 -0.63
N THR A 312 22.34 12.30 -0.24
CA THR A 312 22.43 12.76 1.15
C THR A 312 22.45 14.30 1.21
N GLY A 313 22.19 14.87 2.38
CA GLY A 313 22.18 16.32 2.60
C GLY A 313 20.84 16.85 3.12
N GLN A 314 20.82 18.13 3.48
CA GLN A 314 19.59 18.78 3.97
C GLN A 314 18.59 19.03 2.84
N GLU A 315 19.09 19.17 1.62
CA GLU A 315 18.32 19.39 0.40
C GLU A 315 17.42 18.19 0.06
N CYS A 316 17.74 16.99 0.54
CA CYS A 316 16.86 15.81 0.43
C CYS A 316 15.48 16.07 1.05
N LYS A 317 15.40 16.81 2.16
CA LYS A 317 14.11 17.16 2.79
C LYS A 317 13.22 17.93 1.82
N ARG A 318 13.81 18.88 1.10
CA ARG A 318 13.11 19.66 0.07
C ARG A 318 12.64 18.78 -1.09
N LEU A 319 13.39 17.75 -1.48
CA LEU A 319 12.91 16.78 -2.48
C LEU A 319 11.71 15.99 -1.94
N ILE A 320 11.79 15.52 -0.70
CA ILE A 320 10.69 14.77 -0.06
C ILE A 320 9.43 15.63 0.04
N GLU A 321 9.56 16.88 0.43
CA GLU A 321 8.46 17.85 0.48
C GLU A 321 7.86 18.11 -0.90
N ASN A 322 8.69 18.39 -1.92
CA ASN A 322 8.23 18.68 -3.29
C ASN A 322 7.50 17.50 -3.96
N TYR A 323 7.84 16.27 -3.57
CA TYR A 323 7.25 15.04 -4.09
C TYR A 323 6.30 14.38 -3.09
N HIS A 324 5.94 15.08 -2.01
CA HIS A 324 5.01 14.65 -0.98
C HIS A 324 5.29 13.22 -0.47
N GLY A 325 6.56 12.86 -0.30
CA GLY A 325 6.96 11.54 0.18
C GLY A 325 6.51 10.36 -0.71
N ASN A 326 6.20 10.57 -1.99
CA ASN A 326 5.81 9.49 -2.90
C ASN A 326 7.01 8.56 -3.17
N PRO A 327 6.98 7.27 -2.76
CA PRO A 327 8.13 6.36 -2.89
C PRO A 327 8.61 6.20 -4.34
N SER A 328 7.69 5.91 -5.27
CA SER A 328 8.01 5.74 -6.70
C SER A 328 8.65 7.00 -7.28
N SER A 329 8.10 8.17 -6.94
CA SER A 329 8.65 9.43 -7.41
C SER A 329 10.04 9.71 -6.83
N LEU A 330 10.27 9.41 -5.55
CA LEU A 330 11.57 9.60 -4.90
C LEU A 330 12.64 8.67 -5.49
N GLU A 331 12.31 7.40 -5.74
CA GLU A 331 13.23 6.47 -6.40
C GLU A 331 13.59 6.91 -7.81
N ALA A 332 12.59 7.23 -8.64
CA ALA A 332 12.80 7.66 -10.02
C ALA A 332 13.58 8.99 -10.09
N LEU A 333 13.31 9.90 -9.15
CA LEU A 333 14.03 11.16 -9.01
C LEU A 333 15.49 10.93 -8.64
N ALA A 334 15.76 10.05 -7.66
CA ALA A 334 17.11 9.76 -7.23
C ALA A 334 17.96 9.17 -8.36
N ASP A 335 17.40 8.22 -9.11
CA ASP A 335 18.07 7.60 -10.26
C ASP A 335 18.42 8.64 -11.34
N ARG A 336 17.53 9.61 -11.58
CA ARG A 336 17.79 10.70 -12.54
C ARG A 336 18.79 11.72 -12.03
N ILE A 337 18.75 12.09 -10.75
CA ILE A 337 19.73 13.01 -10.15
C ILE A 337 21.14 12.41 -10.23
N ASN A 338 21.29 11.13 -9.92
CA ASN A 338 22.56 10.43 -10.06
C ASN A 338 23.05 10.41 -11.51
N ARG A 339 22.14 10.15 -12.47
CA ARG A 339 22.49 10.06 -13.89
C ARG A 339 22.89 11.39 -14.52
N PHE A 340 22.17 12.47 -14.23
CA PHE A 340 22.33 13.75 -14.96
C PHE A 340 23.08 14.82 -14.17
N PHE A 341 23.14 14.70 -12.84
CA PHE A 341 23.75 15.70 -11.97
C PHE A 341 24.82 15.08 -11.05
N GLU A 342 25.26 13.85 -11.31
CA GLU A 342 26.29 13.15 -10.53
C GLU A 342 25.98 13.13 -9.02
N GLY A 343 24.68 13.01 -8.67
CA GLY A 343 24.22 13.02 -7.27
C GLY A 343 24.04 14.41 -6.66
N SER A 344 24.30 15.49 -7.41
CA SER A 344 24.20 16.86 -6.92
C SER A 344 22.76 17.39 -6.93
N ILE A 345 22.10 17.30 -5.78
CA ILE A 345 20.75 17.87 -5.55
C ILE A 345 20.75 19.41 -5.72
N LYS A 346 21.86 20.06 -5.35
CA LYS A 346 22.03 21.52 -5.54
C LYS A 346 21.96 21.90 -7.02
N MET A 347 22.63 21.13 -7.88
CA MET A 347 22.58 21.36 -9.33
C MET A 347 21.18 21.09 -9.87
N PHE A 348 20.53 20.01 -9.44
CA PHE A 348 19.13 19.73 -9.82
C PHE A 348 18.20 20.92 -9.53
N PHE A 349 18.26 21.49 -8.32
CA PHE A 349 17.44 22.67 -7.96
C PHE A 349 17.85 23.95 -8.70
N LYS A 350 19.14 24.12 -9.03
CA LYS A 350 19.64 25.27 -9.79
C LYS A 350 18.95 25.40 -11.16
N TYR A 351 18.62 24.27 -11.79
CA TYR A 351 17.94 24.24 -13.08
C TYR A 351 16.40 24.16 -12.96
N GLN A 352 15.83 24.42 -11.77
CA GLN A 352 14.38 24.43 -11.53
C GLN A 352 13.64 23.22 -12.14
N THR A 353 14.27 22.05 -12.11
CA THR A 353 13.75 20.89 -12.80
C THR A 353 12.62 20.26 -11.97
N THR A 354 11.45 20.08 -12.59
CA THR A 354 10.36 19.26 -12.05
C THR A 354 10.20 18.03 -12.91
N MET A 355 10.34 16.86 -12.30
CA MET A 355 10.21 15.56 -12.97
C MET A 355 8.86 14.94 -12.70
N ILE A 356 8.32 14.27 -13.71
CA ILE A 356 7.14 13.40 -13.60
C ILE A 356 7.67 11.97 -13.57
N ASP A 357 7.30 11.20 -12.55
CA ASP A 357 7.67 9.79 -12.49
C ASP A 357 6.73 8.94 -13.36
N PRO A 358 7.18 7.80 -13.91
CA PRO A 358 6.40 7.01 -14.86
C PRO A 358 5.07 6.49 -14.30
N GLN A 359 4.96 6.22 -12.99
CA GLN A 359 3.71 5.72 -12.43
C GLN A 359 2.67 6.84 -12.31
N LEU A 360 3.09 8.01 -11.84
CA LEU A 360 2.24 9.19 -11.81
C LEU A 360 1.84 9.63 -13.23
N GLU A 361 2.78 9.61 -14.17
CA GLU A 361 2.53 9.93 -15.58
C GLU A 361 1.48 8.98 -16.18
N THR A 362 1.63 7.68 -15.95
CA THR A 362 0.65 6.67 -16.41
C THR A 362 -0.73 6.90 -15.80
N MET A 363 -0.81 7.19 -14.50
CA MET A 363 -2.06 7.55 -13.84
C MET A 363 -2.68 8.80 -14.50
N LEU A 364 -1.90 9.84 -14.74
CA LEU A 364 -2.40 11.09 -15.34
C LEU A 364 -2.83 10.89 -16.79
N HIS A 365 -2.11 10.09 -17.58
CA HIS A 365 -2.55 9.66 -18.91
C HIS A 365 -3.93 8.99 -18.85
N GLN A 366 -4.17 8.13 -17.85
CA GLN A 366 -5.48 7.50 -17.69
C GLN A 366 -6.55 8.53 -17.30
N GLN A 367 -6.31 9.37 -16.28
CA GLN A 367 -7.27 10.38 -15.83
C GLN A 367 -7.67 11.35 -16.95
N PHE A 368 -6.71 11.82 -17.75
CA PHE A 368 -6.94 12.76 -18.85
C PHE A 368 -7.28 12.07 -20.19
N GLY A 369 -6.88 10.83 -20.42
CA GLY A 369 -7.13 10.14 -21.69
C GLY A 369 -8.48 9.45 -21.76
N GLN A 370 -9.02 9.03 -20.61
CA GLN A 370 -10.24 8.24 -20.59
C GLN A 370 -11.50 9.09 -20.41
N VAL A 371 -12.50 8.82 -21.25
CA VAL A 371 -13.83 9.42 -21.16
C VAL A 371 -14.49 9.00 -19.83
N GLY A 372 -15.16 9.94 -19.18
CA GLY A 372 -15.92 9.68 -17.96
C GLY A 372 -15.12 9.77 -16.64
N LEU A 373 -13.78 9.71 -16.67
CA LEU A 373 -12.97 9.87 -15.46
C LEU A 373 -12.93 11.31 -14.98
N LEU A 374 -12.43 12.23 -15.81
CA LEU A 374 -12.43 13.66 -15.52
C LEU A 374 -13.50 14.35 -16.36
N SER A 375 -14.46 15.00 -15.68
CA SER A 375 -15.43 15.87 -16.34
C SER A 375 -14.75 17.09 -16.95
N ASN A 376 -15.40 17.75 -17.90
CA ASN A 376 -14.88 18.99 -18.49
C ASN A 376 -14.60 20.04 -17.42
N LEU A 377 -15.49 20.22 -16.44
CA LEU A 377 -15.29 21.16 -15.34
C LEU A 377 -14.06 20.78 -14.50
N GLN A 378 -13.87 19.51 -14.16
CA GLN A 378 -12.71 19.03 -13.41
C GLN A 378 -11.40 19.30 -14.15
N ARG A 379 -11.37 19.07 -15.47
CA ARG A 379 -10.22 19.41 -16.32
C ARG A 379 -9.94 20.90 -16.32
N GLN A 380 -10.96 21.72 -16.51
CA GLN A 380 -10.83 23.19 -16.52
C GLN A 380 -10.31 23.73 -15.19
N ILE A 381 -10.76 23.18 -14.05
CA ILE A 381 -10.21 23.51 -12.73
C ILE A 381 -8.71 23.19 -12.68
N MET A 382 -8.31 21.98 -13.05
CA MET A 382 -6.90 21.57 -13.00
C MET A 382 -6.02 22.40 -13.95
N ILE A 383 -6.49 22.68 -15.17
CA ILE A 383 -5.79 23.54 -16.15
C ILE A 383 -5.63 24.95 -15.59
N TYR A 384 -6.71 25.55 -15.08
CA TYR A 384 -6.67 26.87 -14.47
C TYR A 384 -5.67 26.94 -13.31
N LEU A 385 -5.70 25.95 -12.39
CA LEU A 385 -4.72 25.90 -11.30
C LEU A 385 -3.28 25.80 -11.84
N ALA A 386 -3.05 24.99 -12.88
CA ALA A 386 -1.71 24.83 -13.44
C ALA A 386 -1.16 26.11 -14.09
N GLU A 387 -2.02 26.89 -14.75
CA GLU A 387 -1.66 28.15 -15.41
C GLU A 387 -1.46 29.30 -14.41
N GLU A 388 -2.36 29.43 -13.43
CA GLU A 388 -2.38 30.58 -12.52
C GLU A 388 -1.49 30.43 -11.30
N MET A 389 -1.15 29.20 -10.90
CA MET A 389 -0.21 28.99 -9.81
C MET A 389 1.14 29.59 -10.19
N SER A 390 1.66 30.49 -9.35
CA SER A 390 3.01 31.03 -9.50
C SER A 390 4.07 29.91 -9.49
N GLU A 391 5.29 30.22 -9.89
CA GLU A 391 6.43 29.27 -9.83
C GLU A 391 6.64 28.68 -8.44
N ASN A 392 6.22 29.39 -7.38
CA ASN A 392 6.33 28.95 -5.99
C ASN A 392 5.16 28.07 -5.50
N SER A 393 4.32 27.55 -6.41
CA SER A 393 3.16 26.71 -6.08
C SER A 393 2.19 27.35 -5.07
N THR A 394 2.03 28.67 -5.12
CA THR A 394 1.13 29.41 -4.21
C THR A 394 -0.33 28.97 -4.41
N PRO A 395 -1.03 28.52 -3.35
CA PRO A 395 -2.43 28.13 -3.44
C PRO A 395 -3.34 29.27 -3.90
N ILE A 396 -4.41 28.94 -4.61
CA ILE A 396 -5.41 29.87 -5.15
C ILE A 396 -6.66 29.83 -4.28
N GLN A 397 -7.12 31.00 -3.81
CA GLN A 397 -8.33 31.14 -3.01
C GLN A 397 -9.60 30.68 -3.75
N PHE A 398 -10.56 30.13 -3.02
CA PHE A 398 -11.82 29.63 -3.56
C PHE A 398 -12.61 30.69 -4.35
N SER A 399 -12.74 31.90 -3.81
CA SER A 399 -13.38 33.06 -4.46
C SER A 399 -12.74 33.37 -5.81
N LYS A 400 -11.42 33.53 -5.84
CA LYS A 400 -10.67 33.77 -7.08
C LYS A 400 -10.85 32.64 -8.10
N LEU A 401 -10.87 31.38 -7.64
CA LEU A 401 -11.12 30.21 -8.48
C LEU A 401 -12.52 30.27 -9.12
N ILE A 402 -13.55 30.62 -8.33
CA ILE A 402 -14.93 30.76 -8.83
C ILE A 402 -15.02 31.85 -9.90
N ASP A 403 -14.55 33.06 -9.58
CA ASP A 403 -14.75 34.23 -10.42
C ASP A 403 -14.10 34.01 -11.80
N ASN A 404 -12.86 33.55 -11.81
CA ASN A 404 -12.12 33.31 -13.04
C ASN A 404 -12.66 32.12 -13.85
N LEU A 405 -13.14 31.05 -13.20
CA LEU A 405 -13.74 29.93 -13.93
C LEU A 405 -15.11 30.29 -14.52
N LYS A 406 -15.90 31.14 -13.86
CA LYS A 406 -17.15 31.65 -14.44
C LYS A 406 -16.90 32.49 -15.68
N GLU A 407 -15.83 33.29 -15.69
CA GLU A 407 -15.41 34.04 -16.88
C GLU A 407 -14.96 33.09 -18.00
N ARG A 408 -14.20 32.05 -17.69
CA ARG A 408 -13.67 31.08 -18.69
C ARG A 408 -14.74 30.14 -19.27
N VAL A 409 -15.73 29.71 -18.48
CA VAL A 409 -16.68 28.63 -18.83
C VAL A 409 -18.08 29.16 -19.24
N ASN A 410 -18.25 30.48 -19.41
CA ASN A 410 -19.52 31.20 -19.51
C ASN A 410 -20.38 31.15 -18.22
N LEU A 411 -21.19 32.20 -18.02
CA LEU A 411 -21.92 32.56 -16.79
C LEU A 411 -22.98 31.55 -16.25
N LYS A 412 -23.06 30.31 -16.75
CA LYS A 412 -24.04 29.30 -16.30
C LYS A 412 -23.53 28.38 -15.18
N LEU A 413 -22.25 28.44 -14.83
CA LEU A 413 -21.66 27.56 -13.82
C LEU A 413 -22.21 27.84 -12.41
N SER A 414 -22.85 26.83 -11.80
CA SER A 414 -23.29 26.94 -10.41
C SER A 414 -22.12 26.70 -9.44
N VAL A 415 -22.17 27.36 -8.27
CA VAL A 415 -21.17 27.14 -7.21
C VAL A 415 -21.21 25.70 -6.69
N PHE A 416 -22.39 25.08 -6.69
CA PHE A 416 -22.57 23.68 -6.29
C PHE A 416 -21.83 22.70 -7.21
N GLU A 417 -21.91 22.88 -8.53
CA GLU A 417 -21.17 22.06 -9.50
C GLU A 417 -19.66 22.20 -9.30
N LEU A 418 -19.18 23.42 -9.03
CA LEU A 418 -17.78 23.67 -8.77
C LEU A 418 -17.30 22.97 -7.49
N ILE A 419 -18.05 23.08 -6.39
CA ILE A 419 -17.74 22.41 -5.13
C ILE A 419 -17.67 20.89 -5.35
N THR A 420 -18.69 20.32 -6.01
CA THR A 420 -18.74 18.88 -6.30
C THR A 420 -17.55 18.43 -7.16
N ALA A 421 -17.14 19.24 -8.14
CA ALA A 421 -15.97 18.95 -8.97
C ALA A 421 -14.67 18.98 -8.16
N ILE A 422 -14.49 19.98 -7.30
CA ILE A 422 -13.34 20.12 -6.41
C ILE A 422 -13.26 18.96 -5.43
N GLU A 423 -14.37 18.56 -4.81
CA GLU A 423 -14.42 17.43 -3.88
C GLU A 423 -13.95 16.13 -4.55
N VAL A 424 -14.38 15.87 -5.78
CA VAL A 424 -13.92 14.68 -6.54
C VAL A 424 -12.43 14.75 -6.81
N LEU A 425 -11.90 15.92 -7.18
CA LEU A 425 -10.47 16.11 -7.41
C LEU A 425 -9.64 15.92 -6.12
N GLU A 426 -10.13 16.42 -4.96
CA GLU A 426 -9.47 16.25 -3.65
C GLU A 426 -9.46 14.77 -3.24
N GLN A 427 -10.60 14.09 -3.39
CA GLN A 427 -10.74 12.68 -3.04
C GLN A 427 -9.81 11.78 -3.88
N ARG A 428 -9.49 12.20 -5.11
CA ARG A 428 -8.55 11.52 -6.00
C ARG A 428 -7.10 12.00 -5.86
N SER A 429 -6.82 12.91 -4.92
CA SER A 429 -5.50 13.53 -4.74
C SER A 429 -4.95 14.18 -6.01
N LEU A 430 -5.84 14.74 -6.84
CA LEU A 430 -5.45 15.48 -8.04
C LEU A 430 -5.28 16.98 -7.75
N ILE A 431 -5.84 17.47 -6.65
CA ILE A 431 -5.63 18.82 -6.10
C ILE A 431 -5.38 18.73 -4.59
N GLU A 432 -4.80 19.78 -4.05
CA GLU A 432 -4.50 19.94 -2.62
C GLU A 432 -5.28 21.12 -2.04
N ILE A 433 -5.59 21.03 -0.74
CA ILE A 433 -6.26 22.10 0.01
C ILE A 433 -5.35 22.62 1.11
N ALA A 434 -5.01 23.89 1.02
CA ALA A 434 -4.31 24.64 2.06
C ALA A 434 -5.31 25.52 2.85
N GLY A 435 -5.09 25.64 4.16
CA GLY A 435 -5.83 26.56 5.02
C GLY A 435 -6.97 25.96 5.85
N LYS A 436 -6.95 24.65 6.18
CA LYS A 436 -7.97 23.96 7.02
C LYS A 436 -8.14 24.51 8.46
N SER A 437 -7.56 25.66 8.82
CA SER A 437 -7.74 26.33 10.11
C SER A 437 -8.96 27.27 10.09
N ASN A 438 -9.76 27.27 11.17
CA ASN A 438 -11.12 27.84 11.32
C ASN A 438 -11.37 29.34 11.01
N LYS A 439 -10.48 30.07 10.32
CA LYS A 439 -10.67 31.51 10.02
C LYS A 439 -10.14 31.98 8.66
N ARG A 440 -9.66 31.11 7.78
CA ARG A 440 -9.19 31.50 6.44
C ARG A 440 -9.98 30.76 5.37
N GLU A 441 -10.23 31.46 4.27
CA GLU A 441 -10.82 30.87 3.07
C GLU A 441 -9.96 29.70 2.58
N ALA A 442 -10.61 28.62 2.13
CA ALA A 442 -9.93 27.49 1.54
C ALA A 442 -9.16 27.92 0.28
N SER A 443 -7.97 27.36 0.11
CA SER A 443 -7.14 27.61 -1.05
C SER A 443 -6.66 26.30 -1.66
N TYR A 444 -6.52 26.29 -2.99
CA TYR A 444 -6.32 25.09 -3.78
C TYR A 444 -5.01 25.16 -4.56
N SER A 445 -4.30 24.04 -4.63
CA SER A 445 -3.04 23.91 -5.37
C SER A 445 -2.94 22.57 -6.09
N LEU A 446 -1.96 22.46 -6.97
CA LEU A 446 -1.52 21.22 -7.59
C LEU A 446 -0.13 20.85 -7.08
N GLN A 447 0.12 19.55 -7.02
CA GLN A 447 1.49 19.06 -6.88
C GLN A 447 2.32 19.50 -8.09
N ALA A 448 3.61 19.80 -7.85
CA ALA A 448 4.50 20.32 -8.89
C ALA A 448 4.56 19.40 -10.12
N SER A 449 4.57 18.08 -9.91
CA SER A 449 4.55 17.07 -10.97
C SER A 449 3.25 17.06 -11.78
N ILE A 450 2.09 17.20 -11.12
CA ILE A 450 0.78 17.30 -11.79
C ILE A 450 0.69 18.60 -12.60
N LYS A 451 1.09 19.74 -12.01
CA LYS A 451 1.19 21.01 -12.73
C LYS A 451 2.09 20.88 -13.96
N LYS A 452 3.26 20.26 -13.81
CA LYS A 452 4.21 20.05 -14.91
C LYS A 452 3.60 19.18 -16.03
N TYR A 453 2.90 18.11 -15.68
CA TYR A 453 2.22 17.24 -16.64
C TYR A 453 1.17 18.01 -17.45
N ILE A 454 0.33 18.81 -16.78
CA ILE A 454 -0.72 19.61 -17.42
C ILE A 454 -0.11 20.61 -18.42
N LEU A 455 0.94 21.32 -18.01
CA LEU A 455 1.58 22.34 -18.84
C LEU A 455 2.39 21.76 -20.02
N VAL A 456 2.93 20.54 -19.88
CA VAL A 456 3.68 19.88 -20.96
C VAL A 456 2.73 19.18 -21.94
N ASP A 457 1.62 18.63 -21.45
CA ASP A 457 0.64 17.84 -22.19
C ASP A 457 1.29 16.83 -23.16
N PRO A 458 2.07 15.86 -22.64
CA PRO A 458 3.00 15.06 -23.45
C PRO A 458 2.33 14.26 -24.58
N LEU A 459 1.06 13.89 -24.40
CA LEU A 459 0.27 13.13 -25.38
C LEU A 459 -0.88 13.95 -26.00
N GLY A 460 -0.99 15.24 -25.68
CA GLY A 460 -2.10 16.08 -26.12
C GLY A 460 -3.45 15.65 -25.53
N LEU A 461 -3.48 15.07 -24.33
CA LEU A 461 -4.69 14.55 -23.67
C LEU A 461 -5.37 15.58 -22.76
N VAL A 462 -4.63 16.61 -22.35
CA VAL A 462 -5.10 17.61 -21.39
C VAL A 462 -6.02 18.60 -22.06
N HIS A 463 -5.58 19.16 -23.19
CA HIS A 463 -6.31 20.22 -23.89
C HIS A 463 -7.27 19.71 -24.98
N LYS A 464 -7.16 18.45 -25.40
CA LYS A 464 -8.15 17.83 -26.31
C LYS A 464 -9.42 17.49 -25.53
N ILE A 465 -10.53 18.09 -25.93
CA ILE A 465 -11.86 17.67 -25.49
C ILE A 465 -12.20 16.39 -26.27
N PRO A 466 -12.50 15.25 -25.63
CA PRO A 466 -12.94 14.05 -26.34
C PRO A 466 -14.17 14.34 -27.20
N ASP A 467 -14.14 13.99 -28.49
CA ASP A 467 -15.19 14.29 -29.48
C ASP A 467 -16.60 13.83 -29.05
N THR A 468 -16.70 12.86 -28.14
CA THR A 468 -17.97 12.34 -27.59
C THR A 468 -18.66 13.26 -26.58
N ILE A 469 -18.03 14.34 -26.10
CA ILE A 469 -18.68 15.27 -25.16
C ILE A 469 -19.57 16.28 -25.91
N GLN A 470 -19.25 16.61 -27.17
CA GLN A 470 -20.07 17.52 -27.98
C GLN A 470 -21.49 16.99 -28.26
N THR A 471 -21.69 15.67 -28.24
CA THR A 471 -22.98 15.05 -28.57
C THR A 471 -23.88 14.78 -27.37
N ARG A 472 -23.35 14.73 -26.13
CA ARG A 472 -24.13 14.37 -24.93
C ARG A 472 -24.65 15.55 -24.11
N GLU A 473 -24.05 16.74 -24.20
CA GLU A 473 -24.62 17.93 -23.53
C GLU A 473 -25.93 18.40 -24.19
N VAL A 474 -26.20 18.01 -25.44
CA VAL A 474 -27.44 18.39 -26.15
C VAL A 474 -28.63 17.47 -25.80
N THR A 475 -28.39 16.26 -25.30
CA THR A 475 -29.46 15.25 -25.13
C THR A 475 -30.01 15.09 -23.71
N LEU A 476 -29.33 15.61 -22.69
CA LEU A 476 -29.77 15.46 -21.28
C LEU A 476 -30.82 16.49 -20.81
N TRP A 477 -31.25 17.43 -21.66
CA TRP A 477 -32.34 18.37 -21.36
C TRP A 477 -33.62 18.12 -22.15
N ALA A 478 -33.72 16.99 -22.85
CA ALA A 478 -34.89 16.65 -23.65
C ALA A 478 -35.38 15.24 -23.34
N THR A 479 -35.72 14.94 -22.08
CA THR A 479 -36.85 14.05 -21.73
C THR A 479 -37.07 13.97 -20.22
N VAL A 480 -38.21 14.53 -19.80
CA VAL A 480 -39.06 14.29 -18.61
C VAL A 480 -38.48 14.54 -17.22
#